data_AF-A0A7C4AGU0-F1
#
_entry.id   AF-A0A7C4AGU0-F1
#
_cell.length_a   1.000
_cell.length_b   1.000
_cell.length_c   1.000
_cell.angle_alpha   90.00
_cell.angle_beta   90.00
_cell.angle_gamma   90.00
#
_symmetry.space_group_name_H-M   'P 1'
#
loop_
_entity.id
_entity.type
_entity.pdbx_description
1 polymer ?
#
loop_
_entity_poly.entity_id
_entity_poly.type
_entity_poly.pdbx_seq_one_letter_code
_entity_poly.pdbx_strand_id
1 'polypeptide(L)'
;MNPTTDAPFTPAPQARIRAVTPMSLCDWPGRTCAVLYLGGCNLRCPTCHNASLAFTPTRHDVLDTSAVLAGLSVRRNWLDGVSVCGGEPTLDPGLPALVRALRALGLPVKVDTNGMLPDVARTLLE
;
A
#
# COMPACT_ATOMS: atom_id res chain seq x y z
N MET A 1 -44.18 4.54 12.47
CA MET A 1 -42.92 3.93 12.97
C MET A 1 -42.02 3.74 11.77
N ASN A 2 -40.94 4.52 11.66
CA ASN A 2 -39.97 4.36 10.59
C ASN A 2 -38.81 3.51 11.14
N PRO A 3 -38.50 2.32 10.60
CA PRO A 3 -37.36 1.55 11.03
C PRO A 3 -36.17 1.92 10.14
N THR A 4 -35.60 3.12 10.31
CA THR A 4 -34.26 3.38 9.79
C THR A 4 -33.29 2.92 10.86
N THR A 5 -32.83 1.68 10.67
CA THR A 5 -31.75 1.07 11.42
C THR A 5 -30.47 1.81 11.05
N ASP A 6 -29.99 2.66 11.95
CA ASP A 6 -28.62 3.17 11.92
C ASP A 6 -27.68 2.00 12.22
N ALA A 7 -27.38 1.21 11.18
CA ALA A 7 -26.21 0.35 11.23
C ALA A 7 -24.99 1.28 11.40
N PRO A 8 -24.10 1.05 12.39
CA PRO A 8 -22.94 1.90 12.58
C PRO A 8 -22.10 1.92 11.29
N PHE A 9 -21.90 3.11 10.73
CA PHE A 9 -20.97 3.32 9.62
C PHE A 9 -19.60 2.81 10.05
N THR A 10 -19.19 1.67 9.49
CA THR A 10 -17.83 1.18 9.66
C THR A 10 -17.02 1.76 8.51
N PRO A 11 -16.06 2.67 8.76
CA PRO A 11 -15.23 3.20 7.69
C PRO A 11 -14.50 2.04 7.01
N ALA A 12 -14.35 2.13 5.69
CA ALA A 12 -13.55 1.18 4.95
C ALA A 12 -12.15 1.08 5.59
N PRO A 13 -11.56 -0.14 5.66
CA PRO A 13 -10.25 -0.32 6.26
C PRO A 13 -9.20 0.56 5.55
N GLN A 14 -8.38 1.25 6.34
CA GLN A 14 -7.27 2.07 5.84
C GLN A 14 -5.98 1.25 5.81
N ALA A 15 -5.21 1.39 4.73
CA ALA A 15 -3.95 0.67 4.59
C ALA A 15 -2.94 1.12 5.64
N ARG A 16 -2.21 0.17 6.24
CA ARG A 16 -1.20 0.48 7.27
C ARG A 16 0.18 0.67 6.63
N ILE A 17 0.41 1.87 6.11
CA ILE A 17 1.72 2.28 5.56
C ILE A 17 2.71 2.43 6.74
N ARG A 18 3.85 1.76 6.66
CA ARG A 18 4.87 1.73 7.73
C ARG A 18 6.18 2.39 7.34
N ALA A 19 6.46 2.51 6.06
CA ALA A 19 7.61 3.24 5.56
C ALA A 19 7.34 3.78 4.15
N VAL A 20 8.08 4.81 3.78
CA VAL A 20 8.07 5.40 2.44
C VAL A 20 9.52 5.59 1.99
N THR A 21 9.84 5.07 0.80
CA THR A 21 11.01 5.53 0.04
C THR A 21 10.51 6.59 -0.93
N PRO A 22 10.84 7.89 -0.72
CA PRO A 22 10.24 8.98 -1.52
C PRO A 22 10.58 8.93 -3.01
N MET A 23 11.68 8.27 -3.38
CA MET A 23 12.13 8.10 -4.75
C MET A 23 13.04 6.85 -4.84
N SER A 24 12.77 6.01 -5.84
CA SER A 24 13.53 4.83 -6.21
C SER A 24 13.66 4.74 -7.72
N LEU A 25 14.80 4.21 -8.17
CA LEU A 25 15.14 3.99 -9.58
C LEU A 25 15.19 2.50 -9.95
N CYS A 26 15.02 1.59 -8.99
CA CYS A 26 15.12 0.14 -9.21
C CYS A 26 13.81 -0.62 -8.97
N ASP A 27 12.87 -0.05 -8.23
CA ASP A 27 11.63 -0.74 -7.87
C ASP A 27 10.61 -0.76 -9.03
N TRP A 28 10.77 0.05 -10.08
CA TRP A 28 9.93 -0.04 -11.26
C TRP A 28 10.81 0.10 -12.52
N PRO A 29 10.98 -0.97 -13.32
CA PRO A 29 11.82 -0.93 -14.51
C PRO A 29 11.45 0.23 -15.44
N GLY A 30 12.44 1.09 -15.72
CA GLY A 30 12.30 2.25 -16.61
C GLY A 30 11.50 3.41 -16.03
N ARG A 31 11.24 3.44 -14.71
CA ARG A 31 10.44 4.47 -14.05
C ARG A 31 11.05 4.92 -12.73
N THR A 32 11.05 6.23 -12.50
CA THR A 32 11.31 6.81 -11.18
C THR A 32 10.03 6.72 -10.36
N CYS A 33 10.04 6.02 -9.22
CA CYS A 33 8.82 5.82 -8.44
C CYS A 33 9.03 6.07 -6.94
N ALA A 34 7.96 6.38 -6.22
CA ALA A 34 7.97 6.27 -4.76
C ALA A 34 7.62 4.83 -4.37
N VAL A 35 8.15 4.33 -3.25
CA VAL A 35 7.81 3.02 -2.71
C VAL A 35 7.09 3.19 -1.38
N LEU A 36 5.90 2.60 -1.26
CA LEU A 36 5.16 2.51 -0.02
C LEU A 36 5.27 1.09 0.53
N TYR A 37 5.65 0.95 1.79
CA TYR A 37 5.78 -0.35 2.44
C TYR A 37 4.65 -0.56 3.43
N LEU A 38 3.87 -1.63 3.23
CA LEU A 38 2.97 -2.17 4.22
C LEU A 38 3.74 -3.15 5.14
N GLY A 39 3.05 -3.76 6.12
CA GLY A 39 3.69 -4.67 7.06
C GLY A 39 2.91 -5.96 7.28
N GLY A 40 3.65 -7.01 7.70
CA GLY A 40 3.15 -8.37 7.88
C GLY A 40 3.31 -9.20 6.60
N CYS A 41 3.84 -10.41 6.72
CA CYS A 41 3.96 -11.35 5.60
C CYS A 41 3.55 -12.78 6.01
N ASN A 42 2.91 -13.50 5.09
CA ASN A 42 2.52 -14.91 5.23
C ASN A 42 3.65 -15.88 4.84
N LEU A 43 4.78 -15.38 4.32
CA LEU A 43 5.99 -16.16 4.11
C LEU A 43 7.02 -15.94 5.22
N ARG A 44 8.08 -16.76 5.23
CA ARG A 44 9.22 -16.69 6.16
C ARG A 44 10.55 -16.86 5.40
N CYS A 45 10.73 -16.06 4.34
CA CYS A 45 11.91 -16.13 3.49
C CYS A 45 13.20 -15.91 4.32
N PRO A 46 14.19 -16.83 4.28
CA PRO A 46 15.43 -16.70 5.05
C PRO A 46 16.24 -15.44 4.69
N THR A 47 16.06 -14.92 3.48
CA THR A 47 16.76 -13.75 2.94
C THR A 47 15.85 -12.52 2.85
N CYS A 48 14.81 -12.42 3.69
CA CYS A 48 13.88 -11.29 3.63
C CYS A 48 14.61 -9.95 3.87
N HIS A 49 14.74 -9.13 2.82
CA HIS A 49 15.38 -7.80 2.91
C HIS A 49 14.63 -6.86 3.88
N ASN A 50 13.32 -7.05 4.02
CA ASN A 50 12.43 -6.24 4.84
C ASN A 50 11.92 -7.02 6.07
N ALA A 51 12.77 -7.85 6.69
CA ALA A 51 12.38 -8.75 7.77
C ALA A 51 11.65 -8.04 8.94
N SER A 52 12.08 -6.83 9.31
CA SER A 52 11.43 -6.07 10.37
C SER A 52 10.00 -5.67 10.04
N LEU A 53 9.72 -5.32 8.78
CA LEU A 53 8.37 -5.01 8.28
C LEU A 53 7.54 -6.28 8.10
N ALA A 54 8.16 -7.39 7.69
CA ALA A 54 7.47 -8.65 7.44
C ALA A 54 7.07 -9.40 8.73
N PHE A 55 7.97 -9.47 9.73
CA PHE A 55 7.83 -10.36 10.88
C PHE A 55 7.62 -9.63 12.21
N THR A 56 8.01 -8.36 12.29
CA THR A 56 7.77 -7.51 13.46
C THR A 56 7.16 -6.16 13.07
N PRO A 57 6.10 -6.12 12.25
CA PRO A 57 5.56 -4.88 11.69
C PRO A 57 5.17 -3.86 12.76
N THR A 58 4.72 -4.32 13.94
CA THR A 58 4.31 -3.48 15.07
C THR A 58 5.44 -2.69 15.72
N ARG A 59 6.71 -2.96 15.36
CA ARG A 59 7.86 -2.12 15.75
C ARG A 59 7.98 -0.84 14.92
N HIS A 60 7.21 -0.73 13.84
CA HIS A 60 7.17 0.43 12.97
C HIS A 60 5.81 1.10 13.10
N ASP A 61 5.81 2.42 13.32
CA ASP A 61 4.58 3.18 13.42
C ASP A 61 3.80 3.15 12.11
N VAL A 62 2.47 3.28 12.23
CA VAL A 62 1.62 3.49 11.05
C VAL A 62 1.67 4.98 10.72
N LEU A 63 2.05 5.28 9.49
CA LEU A 63 2.11 6.64 8.97
C LEU A 63 0.70 7.16 8.66
N ASP A 64 0.49 8.46 8.86
CA ASP A 64 -0.73 9.12 8.40
C ASP A 64 -0.82 9.05 6.87
N THR A 65 -1.80 8.29 6.39
CA THR A 65 -2.02 8.10 4.95
C THR A 65 -2.30 9.43 4.25
N SER A 66 -2.98 10.37 4.90
CA SER A 66 -3.28 11.67 4.29
C SER A 66 -2.01 12.50 4.07
N ALA A 67 -1.10 12.51 5.04
CA ALA A 67 0.21 13.14 4.94
C ALA A 67 1.08 12.48 3.85
N VAL A 68 1.05 11.14 3.74
CA VAL A 68 1.77 10.42 2.68
C VAL A 68 1.23 10.81 1.30
N LEU A 69 -0.09 10.80 1.10
CA LEU A 69 -0.71 11.19 -0.17
C LEU A 69 -0.42 12.65 -0.53
N ALA A 70 -0.43 13.56 0.45
CA ALA A 70 -0.05 14.95 0.24
C ALA A 70 1.41 15.08 -0.21
N GLY A 71 2.33 14.34 0.44
CA GLY A 71 3.74 14.30 0.06
C GLY A 71 3.98 13.76 -1.36
N LEU A 72 3.22 12.75 -1.78
CA LEU A 72 3.25 12.22 -3.15
C LEU A 72 2.70 13.22 -4.17
N SER A 73 1.60 13.90 -3.83
CA SER A 73 0.98 14.91 -4.69
C SER A 73 1.95 16.05 -5.03
N VAL A 74 2.69 16.55 -4.04
CA VAL A 74 3.73 17.57 -4.23
C VAL A 74 4.83 17.11 -5.20
N ARG A 75 5.15 15.80 -5.21
CA ARG A 75 6.23 15.21 -6.01
C ARG A 75 5.75 14.60 -7.32
N ARG A 76 4.45 14.63 -7.63
CA ARG A 76 3.84 13.86 -8.73
C ARG A 76 4.46 14.13 -10.11
N ASN A 77 5.01 15.33 -10.34
CA ASN A 77 5.67 15.68 -11.60
C ASN A 77 7.10 15.12 -11.74
N TRP A 78 7.67 14.59 -10.66
CA TRP A 78 8.98 13.96 -10.62
C TRP A 78 8.90 12.43 -10.50
N LEU A 79 7.69 11.89 -10.38
CA LEU A 79 7.42 10.47 -10.21
C LEU A 79 6.68 9.94 -11.44
N ASP A 80 7.20 8.88 -12.03
CA ASP A 80 6.56 8.13 -13.12
C ASP A 80 5.53 7.11 -12.60
N GLY A 81 5.45 6.93 -11.27
CA GLY A 81 4.50 6.05 -10.60
C GLY A 81 4.79 5.84 -9.12
N VAL A 82 4.00 4.95 -8.50
CA VAL A 82 4.15 4.50 -7.10
C VAL A 82 4.17 2.97 -7.06
N SER A 83 5.15 2.38 -6.39
CA SER A 83 5.17 0.96 -6.06
C SER A 83 4.65 0.75 -4.65
N VAL A 84 3.70 -0.17 -4.46
CA VAL A 84 3.24 -0.62 -3.14
C VAL A 84 3.80 -2.02 -2.91
N CYS A 85 4.56 -2.18 -1.84
CA CYS A 85 5.23 -3.41 -1.44
C CYS A 85 5.11 -3.56 0.09
N GLY A 86 6.01 -4.33 0.69
CA GLY A 86 6.22 -4.40 2.14
C GLY A 86 5.35 -5.44 2.82
N GLY A 87 6.02 -6.25 3.65
CA GLY A 87 5.51 -7.57 4.00
C GLY A 87 4.96 -8.27 2.75
N GLU A 88 3.73 -8.73 2.83
CA GLU A 88 2.90 -9.04 1.68
C GLU A 88 1.73 -8.05 1.63
N PRO A 89 1.67 -7.13 0.65
CA PRO A 89 0.68 -6.05 0.65
C PRO A 89 -0.76 -6.57 0.53
N THR A 90 -0.99 -7.71 -0.12
CA THR A 90 -2.34 -8.29 -0.28
C THR A 90 -2.95 -8.78 1.03
N LEU A 91 -2.17 -8.85 2.12
CA LEU A 91 -2.68 -9.12 3.47
C LEU A 91 -3.31 -7.91 4.14
N ASP A 92 -3.09 -6.70 3.62
CA ASP A 92 -3.69 -5.50 4.18
C ASP A 92 -5.08 -5.23 3.57
N PRO A 93 -6.16 -5.28 4.36
CA PRO A 93 -7.52 -5.10 3.84
C PRO A 93 -7.76 -3.67 3.30
N GLY A 94 -6.93 -2.69 3.66
CA GLY A 94 -7.00 -1.34 3.15
C GLY A 94 -6.29 -1.11 1.82
N LEU A 95 -5.57 -2.11 1.28
CA LEU A 95 -4.84 -2.00 0.01
C LEU A 95 -5.71 -1.49 -1.17
N PRO A 96 -6.95 -1.99 -1.40
CA PRO A 96 -7.76 -1.49 -2.51
C PRO A 96 -8.10 0.00 -2.39
N ALA A 97 -8.37 0.47 -1.17
CA ALA A 97 -8.65 1.89 -0.93
C ALA A 97 -7.40 2.75 -1.17
N LEU A 98 -6.23 2.29 -0.73
CA LEU A 98 -4.95 2.96 -0.99
C LEU A 98 -4.65 3.04 -2.50
N VAL A 99 -4.79 1.94 -3.24
CA VAL A 99 -4.56 1.90 -4.69
C VAL A 99 -5.46 2.89 -5.43
N ARG A 100 -6.75 2.96 -5.07
CA ARG A 100 -7.68 3.96 -5.63
C ARG A 100 -7.22 5.39 -5.33
N ALA A 101 -6.82 5.68 -4.10
CA ALA A 101 -6.35 7.00 -3.70
C ALA A 101 -5.07 7.41 -4.46
N LEU A 102 -4.13 6.48 -4.66
CA LEU A 102 -2.91 6.73 -5.43
C LEU A 102 -3.20 6.99 -6.91
N ARG A 103 -4.09 6.20 -7.53
CA ARG A 103 -4.53 6.42 -8.92
C ARG A 103 -5.21 7.78 -9.08
N ALA A 104 -5.95 8.25 -8.08
CA ALA A 104 -6.59 9.57 -8.08
C ALA A 104 -5.58 10.74 -8.08
N LEU A 105 -4.32 10.51 -7.68
CA LEU A 105 -3.24 11.49 -7.83
C LEU A 105 -2.71 11.60 -9.28
N GLY A 106 -3.22 10.78 -10.20
CA GLY A 106 -2.75 10.69 -11.59
C GLY A 106 -1.46 9.90 -11.76
N LEU A 107 -1.03 9.16 -10.74
CA LEU A 107 0.18 8.33 -10.77
C LEU A 107 -0.19 6.86 -11.09
N PRO A 108 0.50 6.21 -12.04
CA PRO A 108 0.44 4.77 -12.21
C PRO A 108 0.83 4.04 -10.92
N VAL A 109 0.18 2.92 -10.62
CA VAL A 109 0.42 2.13 -9.41
C VAL A 109 0.89 0.73 -9.79
N LYS A 110 2.00 0.29 -9.21
CA LYS A 110 2.49 -1.09 -9.24
C LYS A 110 2.30 -1.70 -7.85
N VAL A 111 1.95 -2.99 -7.78
CA VAL A 111 1.89 -3.74 -6.52
C VAL A 111 2.83 -4.93 -6.62
N ASP A 112 3.77 -5.03 -5.67
CA ASP A 112 4.71 -6.14 -5.57
C ASP A 112 4.19 -7.15 -4.54
N THR A 113 3.78 -8.33 -5.02
CA THR A 113 3.18 -9.41 -4.22
C THR A 113 3.97 -10.71 -4.39
N ASN A 114 3.94 -11.55 -3.36
CA ASN A 114 4.41 -12.93 -3.40
C ASN A 114 3.45 -13.89 -4.11
N GLY A 115 2.25 -13.43 -4.48
CA GLY A 115 1.30 -14.18 -5.30
C GLY A 115 0.46 -15.22 -4.56
N MET A 116 0.55 -15.32 -3.23
CA MET A 116 -0.21 -16.32 -2.45
C MET A 116 -1.72 -15.99 -2.32
N LEU A 117 -2.15 -14.78 -2.72
CA LEU A 117 -3.53 -14.30 -2.69
C LEU A 117 -3.93 -13.74 -4.07
N PRO A 118 -4.04 -14.60 -5.11
CA PRO A 118 -4.26 -14.16 -6.49
C PRO A 118 -5.61 -13.46 -6.70
N ASP A 119 -6.63 -13.77 -5.88
CA ASP A 119 -7.94 -13.13 -6.00
C ASP A 119 -7.89 -11.63 -5.64
N VAL A 120 -7.08 -11.27 -4.63
CA VAL A 120 -6.86 -9.85 -4.29
C VAL A 120 -6.16 -9.15 -5.46
N ALA A 121 -5.17 -9.77 -6.07
CA ALA A 121 -4.48 -9.21 -7.23
C ALA A 121 -5.43 -9.02 -8.43
N ARG A 122 -6.34 -9.98 -8.67
CA ARG A 122 -7.38 -9.87 -9.70
C ARG A 122 -8.26 -8.65 -9.46
N THR A 123 -8.77 -8.48 -8.24
CA THR A 123 -9.61 -7.32 -7.87
C THR A 123 -8.90 -5.98 -8.05
N LEU A 124 -7.56 -5.91 -7.97
CA LEU A 124 -6.80 -4.67 -8.17
C LEU A 124 -6.56 -4.30 -9.64
N LEU A 125 -6.78 -5.25 -10.55
CA LEU A 125 -6.61 -5.07 -12.00
C LEU A 125 -7.90 -4.65 -12.70
N GLU A 126 -9.06 -4.86 -12.05
CA GLU A 126 -10.39 -4.42 -12.48
C GLU A 126 -10.64 -2.95 -12.11
#